data_AF-A0A414ST84-F1
#
_entry.id   AF-A0A414ST84-F1
#
_cell.length_a   1.000
_cell.length_b   1.000
_cell.length_c   1.000
_cell.angle_alpha   90.00
_cell.angle_beta   90.00
_cell.angle_gamma   90.00
#
_symmetry.space_group_name_H-M   'P 1'
#
loop_
_entity.id
_entity.type
_entity.pdbx_description
1 polymer ?
#
loop_
_entity_poly.entity_id
_entity_poly.type
_entity_poly.pdbx_seq_one_letter_code
_entity_poly.pdbx_strand_id
1 'polypeptide(L)'
;MKKFWKRQCEIARTMMKSEVTDEYIQKEYNKIPVDEWDEMCIQVDTLLKKHNAPINDRRWNKMIEDFVVVAAMNGVNETVLYIAFMEWISKKENK
;
A
#
# COMPACT_ATOMS: atom_id res chain seq x y z
N MET A 1 17.89 3.53 5.46
CA MET A 1 16.55 4.13 5.64
C MET A 1 16.06 4.65 4.30
N LYS A 2 14.95 4.13 3.80
CA LYS A 2 14.34 4.54 2.55
C LYS A 2 13.59 5.87 2.73
N LYS A 3 13.66 6.76 1.74
CA LYS A 3 12.87 7.99 1.67
C LYS A 3 11.98 7.95 0.45
N PHE A 4 10.74 8.36 0.63
CA PHE A 4 9.77 8.51 -0.44
C PHE A 4 9.68 9.95 -0.90
N TRP A 5 9.44 10.15 -2.18
CA TRP A 5 9.27 11.48 -2.74
C TRP A 5 7.90 12.01 -2.34
N LYS A 6 7.76 13.32 -2.16
CA LYS A 6 6.50 13.98 -1.79
C LYS A 6 5.31 13.51 -2.64
N ARG A 7 5.52 13.37 -3.95
CA ARG A 7 4.50 12.87 -4.89
C ARG A 7 4.06 11.43 -4.60
N GLN A 8 4.97 10.55 -4.18
CA GLN A 8 4.60 9.17 -3.81
C GLN A 8 3.72 9.17 -2.55
N CYS A 9 4.05 10.00 -1.56
CA CYS A 9 3.24 10.18 -0.36
C CYS A 9 1.86 10.79 -0.68
N GLU A 10 1.80 11.79 -1.56
CA GLU A 10 0.54 12.41 -2.02
C GLU A 10 -0.36 11.43 -2.76
N ILE A 11 0.21 10.62 -3.67
CA ILE A 11 -0.54 9.57 -4.37
C ILE A 11 -1.07 8.55 -3.36
N ALA A 12 -0.24 8.08 -2.43
CA ALA A 12 -0.67 7.11 -1.42
C ALA A 12 -1.84 7.63 -0.58
N ARG A 13 -1.74 8.86 -0.06
CA ARG A 13 -2.83 9.53 0.65
C ARG A 13 -4.10 9.62 -0.19
N THR A 14 -3.97 10.03 -1.45
CA THR A 14 -5.12 10.17 -2.36
C THR A 14 -5.80 8.83 -2.57
N MET A 15 -5.01 7.80 -2.89
CA MET A 15 -5.53 6.46 -3.20
C MET A 15 -6.21 5.82 -1.99
N MET A 16 -5.67 6.03 -0.78
CA MET A 16 -6.20 5.48 0.46
C MET A 16 -7.14 6.42 1.22
N LYS A 17 -7.44 7.61 0.68
CA LYS A 17 -8.26 8.65 1.33
C LYS A 17 -7.79 8.98 2.75
N SER A 18 -6.47 9.15 2.90
CA SER A 18 -5.79 9.30 4.20
C SER A 18 -5.16 10.67 4.38
N GLU A 19 -5.00 11.09 5.64
CA GLU A 19 -4.43 12.37 6.06
C GLU A 19 -3.03 12.23 6.71
N VAL A 20 -2.44 11.02 6.72
CA VAL A 20 -1.14 10.78 7.37
C VAL A 20 -0.01 11.59 6.73
N THR A 21 0.93 12.09 7.54
CA THR A 21 2.01 12.95 7.04
C THR A 21 3.11 12.14 6.32
N ASP A 22 3.95 12.84 5.54
CA ASP A 22 5.10 12.22 4.86
C ASP A 22 6.09 11.63 5.88
N GLU A 23 6.28 12.28 7.03
CA GLU A 23 7.15 11.82 8.11
C GLU A 23 6.62 10.55 8.75
N TYR A 24 5.29 10.46 8.96
CA TYR A 24 4.65 9.26 9.48
C TYR A 24 4.87 8.09 8.52
N ILE A 25 4.59 8.30 7.23
CA ILE A 25 4.78 7.29 6.19
C ILE A 25 6.22 6.78 6.18
N GLN A 26 7.20 7.69 6.14
CA GLN A 26 8.62 7.32 6.11
C GLN A 26 9.01 6.56 7.37
N LYS A 27 8.60 7.04 8.54
CA LYS A 27 8.94 6.40 9.82
C LYS A 27 8.38 4.99 9.90
N GLU A 28 7.08 4.81 9.67
CA GLU A 28 6.43 3.51 9.80
C GLU A 28 6.93 2.51 8.76
N TYR A 29 7.13 2.94 7.51
CA TYR A 29 7.67 2.06 6.47
C TYR A 29 9.02 1.47 6.86
N ASN A 30 9.91 2.29 7.44
CA ASN A 30 11.27 1.87 7.80
C ASN A 30 11.35 1.03 9.08
N LYS A 31 10.26 0.84 9.82
CA LYS A 31 10.22 -0.05 10.99
C LYS A 31 10.12 -1.52 10.60
N ILE A 32 9.55 -1.80 9.42
CA ILE A 32 9.17 -3.13 9.01
C ILE A 32 10.20 -3.66 7.99
N PRO A 33 10.72 -4.88 8.18
CA PRO A 33 11.60 -5.55 7.23
C PRO A 33 10.97 -5.73 5.83
N VAL A 34 11.82 -5.88 4.81
CA VAL A 34 11.36 -5.99 3.42
C VAL A 34 10.59 -7.29 3.16
N ASP A 35 11.02 -8.39 3.77
CA ASP A 35 10.36 -9.70 3.69
C ASP A 35 8.95 -9.68 4.28
N GLU A 36 8.75 -9.04 5.43
CA GLU A 36 7.42 -8.83 6.01
C GLU A 36 6.53 -7.96 5.10
N TRP A 37 7.09 -6.91 4.48
CA TRP A 37 6.36 -6.13 3.47
C TRP A 37 5.97 -6.97 2.26
N ASP A 38 6.88 -7.81 1.75
CA ASP A 38 6.64 -8.67 0.59
C ASP A 38 5.49 -9.65 0.86
N GLU A 39 5.41 -10.24 2.05
CA GLU A 39 4.30 -11.11 2.48
C GLU A 39 2.96 -10.38 2.49
N MET A 40 2.90 -9.17 3.07
CA MET A 40 1.70 -8.35 3.06
C MET A 40 1.30 -7.93 1.63
N CYS A 41 2.28 -7.62 0.78
CA CYS A 41 2.02 -7.27 -0.63
C CYS A 41 1.42 -8.44 -1.41
N ILE A 42 1.83 -9.68 -1.14
CA ILE A 42 1.23 -10.89 -1.73
C ILE A 42 -0.24 -11.04 -1.32
N GLN A 43 -0.57 -10.77 -0.05
CA GLN A 43 -1.95 -10.83 0.43
C GLN A 43 -2.82 -9.80 -0.28
N VAL A 44 -2.35 -8.54 -0.37
CA VAL A 44 -3.02 -7.47 -1.12
C VAL A 44 -3.20 -7.86 -2.59
N ASP A 45 -2.14 -8.31 -3.27
CA ASP A 45 -2.18 -8.71 -4.68
C ASP A 45 -3.24 -9.79 -4.94
N THR A 46 -3.34 -10.77 -4.04
CA THR A 46 -4.32 -11.86 -4.11
C THR A 46 -5.76 -11.32 -4.03
N LEU A 47 -6.04 -10.41 -3.09
CA LEU A 47 -7.35 -9.77 -2.95
C LEU A 47 -7.69 -8.89 -4.16
N LEU A 48 -6.74 -8.07 -4.61
CA LEU A 48 -6.96 -7.18 -5.76
C LEU A 48 -7.26 -7.96 -7.05
N LYS A 49 -6.59 -9.10 -7.27
CA LYS A 49 -6.85 -10.01 -8.39
C LYS A 49 -8.24 -10.64 -8.31
N LYS A 50 -8.69 -11.03 -7.12
CA LYS A 50 -10.03 -11.57 -6.90
C LYS A 50 -11.12 -10.56 -7.23
N HIS A 51 -10.86 -9.28 -7.00
CA HIS A 51 -11.79 -8.19 -7.28
C HIS A 51 -11.49 -7.46 -8.60
N ASN A 52 -10.73 -8.08 -9.52
CA ASN A 52 -10.33 -7.43 -10.76
C ASN A 52 -11.55 -7.08 -11.62
N ALA A 53 -11.74 -5.78 -11.87
CA ALA A 53 -12.85 -5.22 -12.61
C ALA A 53 -12.43 -3.82 -13.10
N PRO A 54 -13.11 -3.26 -14.11
CA PRO A 54 -12.88 -1.88 -14.54
C PRO A 54 -12.93 -0.89 -13.36
N ILE A 55 -12.01 0.07 -13.35
CA ILE A 55 -11.99 1.12 -12.33
C ILE A 55 -13.27 1.94 -12.40
N ASN A 56 -13.95 2.01 -11.26
CA ASN A 56 -15.07 2.87 -10.95
C ASN A 56 -15.06 3.11 -9.42
N ASP A 57 -15.93 3.98 -8.92
CA ASP A 57 -15.96 4.32 -7.49
C ASP A 57 -16.15 3.10 -6.59
N ARG A 58 -17.00 2.15 -7.01
CA ARG A 58 -17.22 0.90 -6.27
C ARG A 58 -15.95 0.05 -6.20
N ARG A 59 -15.25 -0.10 -7.32
CA ARG A 59 -13.99 -0.85 -7.40
C ARG A 59 -12.88 -0.17 -6.60
N TRP A 60 -12.82 1.16 -6.61
CA TRP A 60 -11.88 1.94 -5.81
C TRP A 60 -12.14 1.75 -4.31
N ASN A 61 -13.39 1.89 -3.86
CA ASN A 61 -13.74 1.62 -2.47
C ASN A 61 -13.39 0.17 -2.08
N LYS A 62 -13.63 -0.80 -2.97
CA LYS A 62 -13.25 -2.19 -2.72
C LYS A 62 -11.74 -2.40 -2.61
N MET A 63 -10.95 -1.70 -3.42
CA MET A 63 -9.50 -1.68 -3.30
C MET A 63 -9.07 -1.16 -1.93
N ILE A 64 -9.63 -0.03 -1.47
CA ILE A 64 -9.32 0.52 -0.14
C ILE A 64 -9.66 -0.49 0.95
N GLU A 65 -10.82 -1.14 0.88
CA GLU A 65 -11.20 -2.21 1.82
C GLU A 65 -10.18 -3.34 1.86
N ASP A 66 -9.69 -3.80 0.70
CA ASP A 66 -8.69 -4.86 0.62
C ASP A 66 -7.39 -4.46 1.35
N PHE A 67 -6.94 -3.21 1.16
CA PHE A 67 -5.78 -2.68 1.89
C PHE A 67 -6.05 -2.54 3.39
N VAL A 68 -7.22 -2.04 3.80
CA VAL A 68 -7.61 -1.88 5.20
C VAL A 68 -7.65 -3.24 5.92
N VAL A 69 -8.19 -4.27 5.27
CA VAL A 69 -8.25 -5.63 5.84
C VAL A 69 -6.86 -6.17 6.10
N VAL A 70 -5.97 -6.13 5.10
CA VAL A 70 -4.60 -6.63 5.27
C VAL A 70 -3.82 -5.78 6.28
N ALA A 71 -3.97 -4.46 6.24
CA ALA A 71 -3.32 -3.56 7.18
C ALA A 71 -3.72 -3.84 8.63
N ALA A 72 -5.03 -4.03 8.87
CA ALA A 72 -5.55 -4.35 10.20
C ALA A 72 -5.06 -5.72 10.70
N MET A 73 -5.01 -6.74 9.84
CA MET A 73 -4.50 -8.08 10.20
C MET A 73 -3.03 -8.07 10.63
N ASN A 74 -2.24 -7.14 10.08
CA ASN A 74 -0.79 -7.05 10.32
C ASN A 74 -0.40 -5.90 11.27
N GLY A 75 -1.38 -5.14 11.79
CA GLY A 75 -1.12 -4.02 12.71
C GLY A 75 -0.38 -2.85 12.07
N VAL A 76 -0.57 -2.62 10.77
CA VAL A 76 0.07 -1.53 10.01
C VAL A 76 -0.98 -0.53 9.52
N ASN A 77 -0.51 0.63 9.03
CA ASN A 77 -1.39 1.59 8.37
C ASN A 77 -1.52 1.27 6.86
N GLU A 78 -2.74 1.30 6.35
CA GLU A 78 -3.10 0.99 4.96
C GLU A 78 -2.41 1.91 3.95
N THR A 79 -2.17 3.18 4.30
CA THR A 79 -1.45 4.13 3.43
C THR A 79 0.02 3.78 3.31
N VAL A 80 0.64 3.32 4.40
CA VAL A 80 2.03 2.83 4.40
C VAL A 80 2.14 1.53 3.59
N LEU A 81 1.18 0.62 3.78
CA LEU A 81 1.09 -0.63 3.02
C LEU A 81 0.90 -0.37 1.52
N TYR A 82 0.11 0.63 1.14
CA TYR A 82 -0.04 1.03 -0.26
C TYR A 82 1.29 1.45 -0.90
N ILE A 83 2.12 2.23 -0.20
CA ILE A 83 3.45 2.58 -0.71
C ILE A 83 4.34 1.35 -0.83
N ALA A 84 4.33 0.47 0.17
CA ALA A 84 5.09 -0.78 0.11
C ALA A 84 4.70 -1.61 -1.11
N PHE A 85 3.41 -1.70 -1.40
CA PHE A 85 2.87 -2.41 -2.55
C PHE A 85 3.32 -1.81 -3.89
N MET A 86 3.29 -0.48 -4.03
CA MET A 86 3.75 0.18 -5.26
C MET A 86 5.25 -0.03 -5.49
N GLU A 87 6.05 0.03 -4.43
CA GLU A 87 7.48 -0.29 -4.51
C GLU A 87 7.74 -1.74 -4.86
N TRP A 88 6.94 -2.67 -4.32
CA TRP A 88 7.03 -4.09 -4.61
C TRP A 88 6.69 -4.42 -6.06
N ILE A 89 5.61 -3.84 -6.60
CA ILE A 89 5.26 -3.97 -8.03
C ILE A 89 6.40 -3.45 -8.90
N SER A 90 6.90 -2.24 -8.61
CA SER A 90 7.98 -1.64 -9.40
C SER A 90 9.24 -2.53 -9.45
N LYS A 91 9.59 -3.20 -8.35
CA LYS A 91 10.70 -4.16 -8.31
C LYS A 91 10.41 -5.44 -9.10
N LYS A 92 9.15 -5.87 -9.19
CA LYS A 92 8.75 -7.05 -9.96
C LYS A 92 8.79 -6.80 -11.46
N GLU A 93 8.38 -5.61 -11.92
CA GLU A 93 8.38 -5.26 -13.34
C GLU A 93 9.78 -5.01 -13.91
N ASN A 94 10.74 -4.70 -13.05
CA ASN A 94 12.15 -4.48 -13.43
C ASN A 94 13.00 -5.77 -13.38
N LYS A 95 12.37 -6.95 -13.33
CA LYS A 95 13.02 -8.27 -13.40
C LYS A 95 12.59 -8.99 -14.67
#